data_AF-A0A1W1BNA0-F1
#
_entry.id   AF-A0A1W1BNA0-F1
#
_cell.length_a   1.000
_cell.length_b   1.000
_cell.length_c   1.000
_cell.angle_alpha   90.00
_cell.angle_beta   90.00
_cell.angle_gamma   90.00
#
_symmetry.space_group_name_H-M   'P 1'
#
loop_
_entity.id
_entity.type
_entity.pdbx_description
1 polymer ?
#
loop_
_entity_poly.entity_id
_entity_poly.type
_entity_poly.pdbx_seq_one_letter_code
_entity_poly.pdbx_strand_id
1 'polypeptide(L)'
;MIKEITFEAIKEGSLNTIRVRKILSTILATAIDVAEATPTKADEMLRLTLKGMRGGLLKSINRFKQRVAYMPLEAKHILIEDYETILEDLNQTDTLFSQIILTQASESSPLLRKMLIEMNKDMRYDLEELVVISKETADVIRNRFSNFAKGAVKKADVAMQSPKAKEAKRMGVQAMEAARVVLGSALKSAKDVMEKKEK
;
A
#
# COMPACT_ATOMS: atom_id res chain seq x y z
N MET A 1 22.32 -17.86 3.00
CA MET A 1 21.13 -18.58 3.50
C MET A 1 20.06 -17.63 4.05
N ILE A 2 20.32 -16.83 5.10
CA ILE A 2 19.32 -15.92 5.71
C ILE A 2 18.64 -15.01 4.67
N LYS A 3 19.41 -14.40 3.76
CA LYS A 3 18.87 -13.59 2.66
C LYS A 3 17.78 -14.31 1.85
N GLU A 4 17.98 -15.58 1.51
CA GLU A 4 17.02 -16.34 0.73
C GLU A 4 15.82 -16.76 1.58
N ILE A 5 16.02 -17.13 2.86
CA ILE A 5 14.92 -17.39 3.78
C ILE A 5 14.03 -16.16 3.93
N THR A 6 14.63 -14.99 4.19
CA THR A 6 13.89 -13.73 4.29
C THR A 6 13.15 -13.41 3.00
N PHE A 7 13.81 -13.56 1.85
CA PHE A 7 13.19 -13.31 0.56
C PHE A 7 12.01 -14.24 0.29
N GLU A 8 12.18 -15.57 0.44
CA GLU A 8 11.14 -16.56 0.18
C GLU A 8 9.95 -16.37 1.14
N ALA A 9 10.21 -16.17 2.44
CA ALA A 9 9.17 -15.91 3.42
C ALA A 9 8.35 -14.65 3.06
N ILE A 10 8.99 -13.56 2.62
CA ILE A 10 8.26 -12.35 2.20
C ILE A 10 7.55 -12.58 0.86
N LYS A 11 8.15 -13.33 -0.07
CA LYS A 11 7.61 -13.57 -1.42
C LYS A 11 6.27 -14.32 -1.43
N GLU A 12 6.05 -15.21 -0.47
CA GLU A 12 4.86 -16.07 -0.38
C GLU A 12 3.51 -15.34 -0.22
N GLY A 13 3.51 -14.00 -0.09
CA GLY A 13 2.29 -13.21 0.07
C GLY A 13 2.42 -11.78 -0.44
N SER A 14 1.49 -10.91 -0.03
CA SER A 14 1.57 -9.47 -0.30
C SER A 14 2.71 -8.83 0.50
N LEU A 15 3.31 -7.79 -0.08
CA LEU A 15 4.28 -6.95 0.58
C LEU A 15 3.52 -5.92 1.42
N ASN A 16 3.39 -6.18 2.71
CA ASN A 16 2.71 -5.33 3.69
C ASN A 16 3.58 -5.25 4.95
N THR A 17 3.69 -4.06 5.53
CA THR A 17 4.45 -3.75 6.76
C THR A 17 4.20 -4.72 7.91
N ILE A 18 2.94 -5.10 8.20
CA ILE A 18 2.60 -6.02 9.31
C ILE A 18 3.27 -7.38 9.10
N ARG A 19 3.17 -7.91 7.88
CA ARG A 19 3.71 -9.22 7.54
C ARG A 19 5.23 -9.19 7.49
N VAL A 20 5.81 -8.17 6.88
CA VAL A 20 7.27 -7.97 6.85
C VAL A 20 7.81 -7.87 8.27
N ARG A 21 7.19 -7.07 9.14
CA ARG A 21 7.56 -6.96 10.56
C ARG A 21 7.56 -8.31 11.25
N LYS A 22 6.47 -9.07 11.13
CA LYS A 22 6.36 -10.40 11.76
C LYS A 22 7.48 -11.34 11.29
N ILE A 23 7.71 -11.44 9.99
CA ILE A 23 8.75 -12.31 9.42
C ILE A 23 10.14 -11.93 9.93
N LEU A 24 10.49 -10.65 9.83
CA LEU A 24 11.79 -10.14 10.24
C LEU A 24 12.01 -10.28 11.75
N SER A 25 10.99 -9.97 12.56
CA SER A 25 11.03 -10.17 14.01
C SER A 25 11.24 -11.64 14.38
N THR A 26 10.56 -12.57 13.70
CA THR A 26 10.74 -14.01 13.94
C THR A 26 12.15 -14.47 13.58
N ILE A 27 12.69 -14.06 12.42
CA ILE A 27 14.05 -14.42 12.01
C ILE A 27 15.07 -13.90 13.01
N LEU A 28 14.94 -12.64 13.44
CA LEU A 28 15.87 -12.03 14.39
C LEU A 28 15.76 -12.66 15.78
N ALA A 29 14.54 -12.91 16.28
CA ALA A 29 14.34 -13.59 17.56
C ALA A 29 15.02 -14.97 17.59
N THR A 30 14.82 -15.79 16.55
CA THR A 30 15.48 -17.10 16.46
C THR A 30 17.02 -16.97 16.42
N ALA A 31 17.55 -15.95 15.74
CA ALA A 31 18.99 -15.72 15.74
C ALA A 31 19.52 -15.26 17.10
N ILE A 32 18.74 -14.47 17.85
CA ILE A 32 19.04 -14.04 19.21
C ILE A 32 19.06 -15.24 20.15
N ASP A 33 18.06 -16.12 20.10
CA ASP A 33 18.01 -17.33 20.95
C ASP A 33 19.28 -18.19 20.77
N VAL A 34 19.74 -18.35 19.52
CA VAL A 34 20.97 -19.10 19.23
C VAL A 34 22.22 -18.31 19.66
N ALA A 35 22.24 -16.99 19.48
CA ALA A 35 23.33 -16.13 19.92
C ALA A 35 23.48 -16.12 21.46
N GLU A 36 22.38 -16.18 22.21
CA GLU A 36 22.40 -16.33 23.68
C GLU A 36 23.01 -17.65 24.11
N ALA A 37 22.71 -18.74 23.38
CA ALA A 37 23.32 -20.04 23.63
C ALA A 37 24.80 -20.12 23.20
N THR A 38 25.29 -19.20 22.35
CA THR A 38 26.66 -19.20 21.82
C THR A 38 27.35 -17.82 21.85
N PRO A 39 27.62 -17.26 23.04
CA PRO A 39 28.06 -15.87 23.19
C PRO A 39 29.35 -15.51 22.42
N THR A 40 30.26 -16.47 22.22
CA THR A 40 31.53 -16.26 21.50
C THR A 40 31.35 -15.99 20.01
N LYS A 41 30.21 -16.37 19.43
CA LYS A 41 29.87 -16.15 18.01
C LYS A 41 28.70 -15.18 17.81
N ALA A 42 28.12 -14.66 18.89
CA ALA A 42 26.92 -13.83 18.85
C ALA A 42 27.07 -12.61 17.92
N ASP A 43 28.21 -11.92 17.94
CA ASP A 43 28.40 -10.70 17.13
C ASP A 43 28.33 -11.02 15.64
N GLU A 44 29.14 -11.98 15.19
CA GLU A 44 29.17 -12.43 13.80
C GLU A 44 27.79 -12.93 13.35
N MET A 45 27.14 -13.77 14.16
CA MET A 45 25.83 -14.34 13.85
C MET A 45 24.76 -13.28 13.68
N LEU A 46 24.68 -12.31 14.60
CA LEU A 46 23.70 -11.24 14.53
C LEU A 46 23.98 -10.30 13.36
N ARG A 47 25.24 -9.92 13.09
CA ARG A 47 25.60 -9.10 11.92
C ARG A 47 25.24 -9.79 10.60
N LEU A 48 25.59 -11.07 10.45
CA LEU A 48 25.24 -11.85 9.26
C LEU A 48 23.72 -11.99 9.10
N THR A 49 23.00 -12.16 10.20
CA THR A 49 21.53 -12.23 10.19
C THR A 49 20.92 -10.91 9.72
N LEU A 50 21.30 -9.79 10.32
CA LEU A 50 20.78 -8.47 9.94
C LEU A 50 21.11 -8.12 8.48
N LYS A 51 22.35 -8.40 8.03
CA LYS A 51 22.73 -8.21 6.62
C LYS A 51 21.92 -9.10 5.68
N GLY A 52 21.65 -10.34 6.09
CA GLY A 52 20.80 -11.28 5.35
C GLY A 52 19.36 -10.77 5.24
N MET A 53 18.77 -10.38 6.37
CA MET A 53 17.43 -9.81 6.45
C MET A 53 17.28 -8.59 5.54
N ARG A 54 18.20 -7.63 5.63
CA ARG A 54 18.27 -6.44 4.76
C ARG A 54 18.27 -6.85 3.28
N GLY A 55 19.17 -7.76 2.91
CA GLY A 55 19.29 -8.23 1.52
C GLY A 55 18.06 -8.97 1.01
N GLY A 56 17.36 -9.71 1.87
CA GLY A 56 16.12 -10.40 1.51
C GLY A 56 14.95 -9.44 1.35
N LEU A 57 14.85 -8.43 2.22
CA LEU A 57 13.87 -7.35 2.11
C LEU A 57 14.09 -6.54 0.83
N LEU A 58 15.33 -6.16 0.53
CA LEU A 58 15.68 -5.44 -0.70
C LEU A 58 15.28 -6.22 -1.95
N LYS A 59 15.59 -7.52 -2.00
CA LYS A 59 15.20 -8.42 -3.09
C LYS A 59 13.67 -8.51 -3.22
N SER A 60 12.95 -8.51 -2.10
CA SER A 60 11.48 -8.55 -2.06
C SER A 60 10.83 -7.28 -2.60
N ILE A 61 11.34 -6.11 -2.19
CA ILE A 61 10.88 -4.81 -2.68
C ILE A 61 11.17 -4.68 -4.18
N ASN A 62 12.37 -5.06 -4.63
CA ASN A 62 12.67 -5.04 -6.05
C ASN A 62 11.75 -5.97 -6.86
N ARG A 63 11.47 -7.18 -6.37
CA ARG A 63 10.49 -8.07 -7.01
C ARG A 63 9.11 -7.42 -7.08
N PHE A 64 8.67 -6.77 -6.01
CA PHE A 64 7.39 -6.07 -5.97
C PHE A 64 7.35 -4.94 -7.00
N LYS A 65 8.41 -4.12 -7.10
CA LYS A 65 8.61 -3.11 -8.16
C LYS A 65 8.38 -3.69 -9.55
N GLN A 66 9.05 -4.80 -9.87
CA GLN A 66 8.89 -5.46 -11.17
C GLN A 66 7.44 -5.94 -11.40
N ARG A 67 6.81 -6.54 -10.37
CA ARG A 67 5.42 -7.01 -10.47
C ARG A 67 4.44 -5.87 -10.77
N VAL A 68 4.63 -4.72 -10.15
CA VAL A 68 3.81 -3.52 -10.38
C VAL A 68 4.07 -2.95 -11.77
N ALA A 69 5.34 -2.84 -12.18
CA ALA A 69 5.73 -2.33 -13.49
C ALA A 69 5.09 -3.11 -14.65
N TYR A 70 5.01 -4.44 -14.53
CA TYR A 70 4.47 -5.32 -15.56
C TYR A 70 3.03 -5.81 -15.29
N MET A 71 2.32 -5.23 -14.33
CA MET A 71 0.96 -5.66 -13.99
C MET A 71 -0.01 -5.49 -15.17
N PRO A 72 -0.74 -6.52 -15.60
CA PRO A 72 -1.74 -6.39 -16.68
C PRO A 72 -2.94 -5.54 -16.24
N LEU A 73 -3.64 -4.92 -17.21
CA LEU A 73 -4.70 -3.93 -16.94
C LEU A 73 -5.90 -4.52 -16.20
N GLU A 74 -6.13 -5.82 -16.32
CA GLU A 74 -7.22 -6.57 -15.71
C GLU A 74 -7.04 -6.71 -14.19
N ALA A 75 -5.78 -6.74 -13.73
CA ALA A 75 -5.41 -6.88 -12.33
C ALA A 75 -5.26 -5.53 -11.59
N LYS A 76 -5.58 -4.41 -12.26
CA LYS A 76 -5.35 -3.05 -11.73
C LYS A 76 -6.10 -2.72 -10.44
N HIS A 77 -7.22 -3.39 -10.17
CA HIS A 77 -8.05 -3.15 -8.96
C HIS A 77 -7.23 -3.35 -7.67
N ILE A 78 -6.28 -4.29 -7.69
CA ILE A 78 -5.39 -4.61 -6.57
C ILE A 78 -4.51 -3.42 -6.17
N LEU A 79 -4.08 -2.58 -7.12
CA LEU A 79 -3.25 -1.40 -6.85
C LEU A 79 -4.05 -0.17 -6.45
N ILE A 80 -5.35 -0.14 -6.73
CA ILE A 80 -6.18 1.04 -6.52
C ILE A 80 -6.69 1.08 -5.07
N GLU A 81 -7.02 -0.08 -4.49
CA GLU A 81 -7.57 -0.17 -3.14
C GLU A 81 -6.52 0.13 -2.05
N ASP A 82 -5.30 -0.40 -2.20
CA ASP A 82 -4.26 -0.30 -1.16
C ASP A 82 -3.18 0.75 -1.48
N TYR A 83 -3.43 1.67 -2.43
CA TYR A 83 -2.43 2.59 -2.98
C TYR A 83 -1.70 3.40 -1.91
N GLU A 84 -2.44 4.09 -1.04
CA GLU A 84 -1.85 4.99 -0.03
C GLU A 84 -1.06 4.21 1.01
N THR A 85 -1.61 3.10 1.49
CA THR A 85 -0.96 2.22 2.46
C THR A 85 0.35 1.64 1.92
N ILE A 86 0.39 1.19 0.66
CA ILE A 86 1.62 0.67 0.06
C ILE A 86 2.70 1.76 -0.04
N LEU A 87 2.32 2.99 -0.38
CA LEU A 87 3.28 4.11 -0.44
C LEU A 87 3.82 4.48 0.94
N GLU A 88 2.96 4.50 1.95
CA GLU A 88 3.36 4.74 3.33
C GLU A 88 4.32 3.64 3.83
N ASP A 89 3.96 2.38 3.61
CA ASP A 89 4.76 1.20 3.96
C ASP A 89 6.17 1.24 3.34
N LEU A 90 6.27 1.62 2.07
CA LEU A 90 7.56 1.75 1.38
C LEU A 90 8.42 2.87 1.98
N ASN A 91 7.81 4.02 2.29
CA ASN A 91 8.52 5.16 2.85
C ASN A 91 9.04 4.92 4.28
N GLN A 92 8.48 3.96 5.00
CA GLN A 92 8.85 3.64 6.39
C GLN A 92 9.72 2.37 6.50
N THR A 93 10.18 1.79 5.39
CA THR A 93 10.85 0.48 5.37
C THR A 93 12.13 0.45 6.23
N ASP A 94 12.97 1.47 6.15
CA ASP A 94 14.19 1.61 6.94
C ASP A 94 13.89 1.79 8.43
N THR A 95 12.90 2.63 8.73
CA THR A 95 12.41 2.89 10.09
C THR A 95 11.86 1.63 10.72
N LEU A 96 11.04 0.87 9.98
CA LEU A 96 10.53 -0.43 10.39
C LEU A 96 11.68 -1.40 10.69
N PHE A 97 12.70 -1.45 9.83
CA PHE A 97 13.85 -2.33 10.02
C PHE A 97 14.60 -2.00 11.32
N SER A 98 14.90 -0.71 11.55
CA SER A 98 15.53 -0.26 12.79
C SER A 98 14.68 -0.51 14.03
N GLN A 99 13.36 -0.29 13.95
CA GLN A 99 12.44 -0.56 15.05
C GLN A 99 12.47 -2.04 15.46
N ILE A 100 12.48 -2.96 14.50
CA ILE A 100 12.55 -4.41 14.78
C ILE A 100 13.79 -4.74 15.60
N ILE A 101 14.95 -4.19 15.22
CA ILE A 101 16.20 -4.42 15.96
C ILE A 101 16.09 -3.87 17.39
N LEU A 102 15.57 -2.66 17.55
CA LEU A 102 15.43 -2.02 18.86
C LEU A 102 14.43 -2.73 19.76
N THR A 103 13.30 -3.20 19.21
CA THR A 103 12.32 -4.02 19.94
C THR A 103 12.98 -5.30 20.42
N GLN A 104 13.66 -6.03 19.54
CA GLN A 104 14.30 -7.28 19.93
C GLN A 104 15.46 -7.07 20.92
N ALA A 105 16.22 -5.99 20.78
CA ALA A 105 17.23 -5.60 21.76
C ALA A 105 16.62 -5.34 23.15
N SER A 106 15.42 -4.75 23.20
CA SER A 106 14.74 -4.45 24.46
C SER A 106 14.25 -5.68 25.22
N GLU A 107 14.11 -6.80 24.52
CA GLU A 107 13.69 -8.10 25.06
C GLU A 107 14.90 -9.02 25.33
N SER A 108 16.08 -8.68 24.80
CA SER A 108 17.30 -9.48 24.94
C SER A 108 18.05 -9.25 26.26
N SER A 109 18.93 -10.21 26.58
CA SER A 109 19.92 -10.09 27.66
C SER A 109 20.79 -8.82 27.55
N PRO A 110 21.36 -8.29 28.65
CA PRO A 110 22.09 -7.02 28.63
C PRO A 110 23.25 -6.96 27.63
N LEU A 111 23.96 -8.09 27.45
CA LEU A 111 25.06 -8.21 26.49
C LEU A 111 24.55 -8.04 25.05
N LEU A 112 23.57 -8.87 24.64
CA LEU A 112 23.03 -8.83 23.28
C LEU A 112 22.28 -7.53 23.00
N ARG A 113 21.59 -6.96 23.99
CA ARG A 113 20.95 -5.65 23.89
C ARG A 113 21.94 -4.58 23.46
N LYS A 114 23.10 -4.51 24.14
CA LYS A 114 24.14 -3.54 23.80
C LYS A 114 24.65 -3.76 22.37
N MET A 115 24.93 -5.01 22.01
CA MET A 115 25.39 -5.38 20.67
C MET A 115 24.39 -5.00 19.57
N LEU A 116 23.11 -5.32 19.73
CA LEU A 116 22.06 -5.00 18.76
C LEU A 116 21.86 -3.49 18.60
N ILE A 117 21.95 -2.72 19.70
CA ILE A 117 21.87 -1.26 19.65
C ILE A 117 23.07 -0.67 18.88
N GLU A 118 24.27 -1.19 19.11
CA GLU A 118 25.47 -0.79 18.38
C GLU A 118 25.36 -1.13 16.89
N MET A 119 24.98 -2.38 16.56
CA MET A 119 24.75 -2.79 15.17
C MET A 119 23.70 -1.93 14.46
N ASN A 120 22.59 -1.60 15.12
CA ASN A 120 21.57 -0.73 14.53
C ASN A 120 22.09 0.69 14.23
N LYS A 121 23.05 1.20 15.02
CA LYS A 121 23.69 2.48 14.74
C LYS A 121 24.61 2.37 13.52
N ASP A 122 25.43 1.32 13.47
CA ASP A 122 26.37 1.06 12.37
C ASP A 122 25.63 0.89 11.03
N MET A 123 24.49 0.20 11.07
CA MET A 123 23.70 -0.14 9.89
C MET A 123 23.00 1.05 9.23
N ARG A 124 22.97 2.25 9.83
CA ARG A 124 22.28 3.41 9.23
C ARG A 124 22.73 3.68 7.80
N TYR A 125 24.02 3.55 7.52
CA TYR A 125 24.57 3.71 6.16
C TYR A 125 24.19 2.53 5.26
N ASP A 126 24.14 1.31 5.80
CA ASP A 126 23.75 0.11 5.05
C ASP A 126 22.27 0.12 4.63
N LEU A 127 21.41 0.88 5.32
CA LEU A 127 19.98 0.99 5.01
C LEU A 127 19.67 1.97 3.86
N GLU A 128 20.65 2.74 3.37
CA GLU A 128 20.43 3.70 2.28
C GLU A 128 19.90 3.00 1.01
N GLU A 129 20.41 1.82 0.70
CA GLU A 129 19.95 1.01 -0.43
C GLU A 129 18.46 0.63 -0.32
N LEU A 130 17.97 0.39 0.89
CA LEU A 130 16.55 0.13 1.15
C LEU A 130 15.70 1.39 0.90
N VAL A 131 16.18 2.56 1.35
CA VAL A 131 15.50 3.83 1.11
C VAL A 131 15.39 4.11 -0.39
N VAL A 132 16.49 3.91 -1.14
CA VAL A 132 16.53 4.12 -2.59
C VAL A 132 15.55 3.21 -3.30
N ILE A 133 15.63 1.89 -3.08
CA ILE A 133 14.74 0.95 -3.77
C ILE A 133 13.27 1.15 -3.39
N SER A 134 12.97 1.54 -2.14
CA SER A 134 11.61 1.87 -1.71
C SER A 134 11.06 3.10 -2.44
N LYS A 135 11.86 4.17 -2.57
CA LYS A 135 11.48 5.38 -3.33
C LYS A 135 11.25 5.08 -4.81
N GLU A 136 12.15 4.36 -5.45
CA GLU A 136 11.98 3.94 -6.85
C GLU A 136 10.70 3.11 -7.03
N THR A 137 10.41 2.22 -6.08
CA THR A 137 9.21 1.39 -6.11
C THR A 137 7.94 2.24 -5.96
N ALA A 138 7.97 3.20 -5.03
CA ALA A 138 6.89 4.16 -4.84
C ALA A 138 6.63 4.98 -6.13
N ASP A 139 7.67 5.42 -6.83
CA ASP A 139 7.53 6.14 -8.10
C ASP A 139 6.93 5.27 -9.20
N VAL A 140 7.35 4.00 -9.29
CA VAL A 140 6.73 3.04 -10.23
C VAL A 140 5.24 2.87 -9.93
N ILE A 141 4.85 2.76 -8.65
CA ILE A 141 3.46 2.65 -8.24
C ILE A 141 2.67 3.92 -8.61
N ARG A 142 3.18 5.11 -8.28
CA ARG A 142 2.56 6.40 -8.64
C ARG A 142 2.33 6.52 -10.14
N ASN A 143 3.33 6.17 -10.94
CA ASN A 143 3.26 6.25 -12.40
C ASN A 143 2.21 5.26 -12.95
N ARG A 144 2.18 4.02 -12.46
CA ARG A 144 1.18 3.03 -12.88
C ARG A 144 -0.23 3.45 -12.48
N PHE A 145 -0.41 3.92 -11.25
CA PHE A 145 -1.69 4.43 -10.77
C PHE A 145 -2.19 5.61 -11.60
N SER A 146 -1.35 6.62 -11.88
CA SER A 146 -1.69 7.76 -12.73
C SER A 146 -2.14 7.32 -14.13
N ASN A 147 -1.44 6.35 -14.72
CA ASN A 147 -1.81 5.80 -16.03
C ASN A 147 -3.16 5.07 -16.00
N PHE A 148 -3.46 4.33 -14.92
CA PHE A 148 -4.77 3.71 -14.74
C PHE A 148 -5.89 4.73 -14.55
N ALA A 149 -5.66 5.77 -13.75
CA ALA A 149 -6.61 6.86 -13.55
C ALA A 149 -6.92 7.59 -14.88
N LYS A 150 -5.87 7.98 -15.63
CA LYS A 150 -6.03 8.59 -16.97
C LYS A 150 -6.79 7.68 -17.93
N GLY A 151 -6.50 6.38 -17.92
CA GLY A 151 -7.22 5.40 -18.74
C GLY A 151 -8.69 5.24 -18.35
N ALA A 152 -9.01 5.28 -17.05
CA ALA A 152 -10.38 5.23 -16.56
C ALA A 152 -11.18 6.48 -16.94
N VAL A 153 -10.60 7.68 -16.75
CA VAL A 153 -11.21 8.96 -17.15
C VAL A 153 -11.49 8.97 -18.64
N LYS A 154 -10.52 8.61 -19.48
CA LYS A 154 -10.73 8.53 -20.94
C LYS A 154 -11.85 7.56 -21.33
N LYS A 155 -11.93 6.39 -20.69
CA LYS A 155 -13.01 5.42 -20.97
C LYS A 155 -14.37 5.95 -20.51
N ALA A 156 -14.44 6.63 -19.36
CA ALA A 156 -15.65 7.27 -18.86
C ALA A 156 -16.10 8.40 -19.79
N ASP A 157 -15.17 9.26 -20.23
CA ASP A 157 -15.46 10.33 -21.19
C ASP A 157 -16.02 9.78 -22.50
N VAL A 158 -15.39 8.76 -23.07
CA VAL A 158 -15.89 8.09 -24.29
C VAL A 158 -17.27 7.47 -24.06
N ALA A 159 -17.49 6.82 -22.91
CA ALA A 159 -18.78 6.23 -22.57
C ALA A 159 -19.88 7.31 -22.38
N MET A 160 -19.57 8.44 -21.75
CA MET A 160 -20.46 9.58 -21.57
C MET A 160 -20.77 10.30 -22.90
N GLN A 161 -19.80 10.31 -23.82
CA GLN A 161 -19.98 10.84 -25.17
C GLN A 161 -20.70 9.88 -26.12
N SER A 162 -20.97 8.64 -25.69
CA SER A 162 -21.63 7.63 -26.52
C SER A 162 -23.07 8.06 -26.88
N PRO A 163 -23.58 7.62 -28.04
CA PRO A 163 -24.96 7.92 -28.45
C PRO A 163 -25.99 7.51 -27.40
N LYS A 164 -25.82 6.33 -26.79
CA LYS A 164 -26.70 5.82 -25.72
C LYS A 164 -26.70 6.71 -24.47
N ALA A 165 -25.53 7.18 -24.02
CA ALA A 165 -25.43 8.06 -22.87
C ALA A 165 -26.02 9.45 -23.16
N LYS A 166 -25.78 10.00 -24.36
CA LYS A 166 -26.39 11.27 -24.81
C LYS A 166 -27.91 11.17 -24.91
N GLU A 167 -28.41 10.07 -25.43
CA GLU A 167 -29.85 9.82 -25.55
C GLU A 167 -30.51 9.62 -24.19
N ALA A 168 -29.91 8.85 -23.28
CA ALA A 168 -30.40 8.71 -21.91
C ALA A 168 -30.45 10.07 -21.17
N LYS A 169 -29.43 10.93 -21.34
CA LYS A 169 -29.44 12.30 -20.79
C LYS A 169 -30.59 13.12 -21.36
N ARG A 170 -30.80 13.07 -22.69
CA ARG A 170 -31.91 13.77 -23.36
C ARG A 170 -33.27 13.31 -22.83
N MET A 171 -33.48 12.00 -22.72
CA MET A 171 -34.71 11.43 -22.19
C MET A 171 -34.94 11.81 -20.73
N GLY A 172 -33.89 11.83 -19.89
CA GLY A 172 -33.98 12.25 -18.50
C GLY A 172 -34.40 13.72 -18.34
N VAL A 173 -33.83 14.62 -19.14
CA VAL A 173 -34.24 16.04 -19.15
C VAL A 173 -35.71 16.17 -19.56
N GLN A 174 -36.14 15.49 -20.63
CA GLN A 174 -37.53 15.51 -21.09
C GLN A 174 -38.51 14.96 -20.04
N ALA A 175 -38.15 13.88 -19.35
CA ALA A 175 -38.98 13.31 -18.29
C ALA A 175 -39.09 14.27 -17.08
N MET A 176 -37.99 14.96 -16.72
CA MET A 176 -37.98 15.93 -15.64
C MET A 176 -38.79 17.19 -15.97
N GLU A 177 -38.73 17.66 -17.22
CA GLU A 177 -39.58 18.74 -17.72
C GLU A 177 -41.07 18.36 -17.68
N ALA A 178 -41.41 17.17 -18.18
CA ALA A 178 -42.78 16.66 -18.12
C ALA A 178 -43.29 16.58 -16.67
N ALA A 179 -42.47 16.07 -15.74
CA ALA A 179 -42.83 16.02 -14.32
C ALA A 179 -43.04 17.41 -13.71
N ARG A 180 -42.21 18.41 -14.06
CA ARG A 180 -42.39 19.80 -13.61
C ARG A 180 -43.69 20.41 -14.14
N VAL A 181 -44.04 20.15 -15.39
CA VAL A 181 -45.30 20.63 -15.99
C VAL A 181 -46.50 20.01 -15.25
N VAL A 182 -46.48 18.70 -15.01
CA VAL A 182 -47.55 18.00 -14.28
C VAL A 182 -47.68 18.50 -12.84
N LEU A 183 -46.56 18.66 -12.12
CA LEU A 183 -46.55 19.23 -10.76
C LEU A 183 -47.03 20.68 -10.75
N GLY A 184 -46.59 21.49 -11.71
CA GLY A 184 -47.03 22.88 -11.85
C GLY A 184 -48.52 23.01 -12.16
N SER A 185 -49.06 22.13 -13.01
CA SER A 185 -50.51 22.07 -13.27
C SER A 185 -51.29 21.60 -12.05
N ALA A 186 -50.81 20.58 -11.34
CA ALA A 186 -51.46 20.07 -10.14
C ALA A 186 -51.50 21.12 -9.02
N LEU A 187 -50.40 21.87 -8.83
CA LEU A 187 -50.32 22.97 -7.86
C LEU A 187 -51.26 24.14 -8.24
N LYS A 188 -51.33 24.50 -9.53
CA LYS A 188 -52.28 25.53 -10.01
C LYS A 188 -53.73 25.08 -9.81
N SER A 189 -54.08 23.86 -10.19
CA SER A 189 -55.43 23.33 -9.99
C SER A 189 -55.82 23.23 -8.52
N ALA A 190 -54.89 22.84 -7.63
CA ALA A 190 -55.12 22.84 -6.19
C ALA A 190 -55.34 24.26 -5.65
N LYS A 191 -54.55 25.24 -6.12
CA LYS A 191 -54.70 26.66 -5.74
C LYS A 191 -56.03 27.26 -6.23
N ASP A 192 -56.42 27.00 -7.47
CA ASP A 192 -57.68 27.48 -8.05
C ASP A 192 -58.92 26.90 -7.33
N VAL A 193 -58.83 25.65 -6.85
CA VAL A 193 -59.89 25.01 -6.03
C VAL A 193 -59.96 25.63 -4.63
N MET A 194 -58.83 26.04 -4.05
CA MET A 194 -58.81 26.77 -2.77
C MET A 194 -59.39 28.18 -2.91
N GLU A 195 -58.98 28.94 -3.93
CA GLU A 195 -59.50 30.30 -4.17
C GLU A 195 -61.00 30.32 -4.50
N LYS A 196 -61.54 29.25 -5.12
CA LYS A 196 -62.99 29.10 -5.34
C LYS A 196 -63.79 28.75 -4.09
N LYS A 197 -63.16 28.29 -3.01
CA LYS A 197 -63.83 28.02 -1.72
C LYS A 197 -63.90 29.25 -0.81
N GLU A 198 -63.16 30.32 -1.12
CA GLU A 198 -63.15 31.59 -0.37
C GLU A 198 -64.08 32.67 -0.96
N LYS A 199 -64.88 32.34 -1.98
CA LYS A 199 -65.98 33.16 -2.51
C LYS A 199 -67.33 32.53 -2.19
#